data_AF-A0A0A2TMI6-F1
#
_entry.id   AF-A0A0A2TMI6-F1
#
_cell.length_a   1.000
_cell.length_b   1.000
_cell.length_c   1.000
_cell.angle_alpha   90.00
_cell.angle_beta   90.00
_cell.angle_gamma   90.00
#
_symmetry.space_group_name_H-M   'P 1'
#
loop_
_entity.id
_entity.type
_entity.pdbx_description
1 polymer ?
#
loop_
_entity_poly.entity_id
_entity_poly.type
_entity_poly.pdbx_seq_one_letter_code
_entity_poly.pdbx_strand_id
1 'polypeptide(L)'
;QGIAQTYLAPLKEAGVDTLILGCTHYPFLEPVIREFLGEDVLIIDPALAVVQELEKLLRHMDEWERAGLVVRPSSSFLSKNQRRSHYYVSGDPGLFRQVGNTLLQEPIDYVEQVILGLKD
;
A
#
# COMPACT_ATOMS: atom_id res chain seq x y z
N GLN A 1 -9.32 -29.12 4.44
CA GLN A 1 -9.74 -27.83 3.85
C GLN A 1 -8.64 -26.81 4.12
N GLY A 2 -8.25 -26.03 3.11
CA GLY A 2 -7.25 -24.97 3.29
C GLY A 2 -7.83 -23.75 4.00
N ILE A 3 -6.98 -22.97 4.69
CA ILE A 3 -7.41 -21.78 5.46
C ILE A 3 -8.25 -20.83 4.60
N ALA A 4 -7.79 -20.51 3.38
CA ALA A 4 -8.52 -19.64 2.46
C ALA A 4 -9.93 -20.18 2.13
N GLN A 5 -10.08 -21.49 1.91
CA GLN A 5 -11.37 -22.11 1.62
C GLN A 5 -12.35 -21.93 2.78
N THR A 6 -11.88 -22.10 4.02
CA THR A 6 -12.72 -21.94 5.22
C THR A 6 -13.23 -20.50 5.36
N TYR A 7 -12.39 -19.50 5.10
CA TYR A 7 -12.78 -18.10 5.25
C TYR A 7 -13.56 -17.54 4.04
N LEU A 8 -13.33 -18.07 2.84
CA LEU A 8 -13.98 -17.58 1.62
C LEU A 8 -15.29 -18.31 1.29
N ALA A 9 -15.51 -19.52 1.81
CA ALA A 9 -16.73 -20.30 1.54
C ALA A 9 -18.03 -19.52 1.80
N PRO A 10 -18.20 -18.81 2.94
CA PRO A 10 -19.43 -18.04 3.18
C PRO A 10 -19.68 -16.94 2.14
N LEU A 11 -18.61 -16.33 1.60
CA LEU A 11 -18.73 -15.29 0.57
C LEU A 11 -19.16 -15.91 -0.77
N LYS A 12 -18.60 -17.07 -1.11
CA LYS A 12 -18.96 -17.83 -2.31
C LYS A 12 -20.41 -18.31 -2.25
N GLU A 13 -20.84 -18.84 -1.10
CA GLU A 13 -22.21 -19.29 -0.85
C GLU A 13 -23.22 -18.12 -0.91
N ALA A 14 -22.81 -16.93 -0.45
CA ALA A 14 -23.62 -15.73 -0.56
C ALA A 14 -23.72 -15.18 -2.00
N GLY A 15 -22.92 -15.70 -2.94
CA GLY A 15 -22.95 -15.28 -4.34
C GLY A 15 -22.51 -13.84 -4.56
N VAL A 16 -21.49 -13.38 -3.82
CA VAL A 16 -20.94 -12.03 -4.02
C VAL A 16 -20.34 -11.90 -5.43
N ASP A 17 -20.62 -10.79 -6.10
CA ASP A 17 -20.04 -10.46 -7.41
C ASP A 17 -18.76 -9.61 -7.29
N THR A 18 -18.51 -9.05 -6.11
CA THR A 18 -17.42 -8.10 -5.85
C THR A 18 -16.84 -8.34 -4.46
N LEU A 19 -15.51 -8.34 -4.35
CA LEU A 19 -14.78 -8.47 -3.10
C LEU A 19 -13.77 -7.32 -2.95
N ILE A 20 -13.88 -6.58 -1.85
CA ILE A 20 -12.89 -5.55 -1.47
C ILE A 20 -11.82 -6.17 -0.56
N LEU A 21 -10.55 -6.01 -0.91
CA LEU A 21 -9.41 -6.44 -0.11
C LEU A 21 -9.18 -5.47 1.07
N GLY A 22 -10.03 -5.59 2.09
CA GLY A 22 -10.09 -4.66 3.24
C GLY A 22 -8.91 -4.68 4.22
N CYS A 23 -7.84 -5.41 3.92
CA CYS A 23 -6.61 -5.42 4.72
C CYS A 23 -5.42 -5.28 3.78
N THR A 24 -4.42 -4.49 4.17
CA THR A 24 -3.22 -4.17 3.38
C THR A 24 -2.38 -5.40 3.00
N HIS A 25 -2.62 -6.57 3.60
CA HIS A 25 -1.91 -7.81 3.30
C HIS A 25 -2.59 -8.67 2.24
N TYR A 26 -3.90 -8.49 2.01
CA TYR A 26 -4.67 -9.36 1.14
C TYR A 26 -4.33 -9.25 -0.36
N PRO A 27 -3.78 -8.13 -0.89
CA PRO A 27 -3.29 -8.12 -2.28
C PRO A 27 -2.28 -9.23 -2.59
N PHE A 28 -1.43 -9.61 -1.62
CA PHE A 28 -0.47 -10.72 -1.79
C PHE A 28 -1.12 -12.11 -1.84
N LEU A 29 -2.39 -12.21 -1.44
CA LEU A 29 -3.18 -13.45 -1.46
C LEU A 29 -4.17 -13.49 -2.63
N GLU A 30 -4.23 -12.45 -3.47
CA GLU A 30 -5.18 -12.36 -4.57
C GLU A 30 -5.19 -13.62 -5.47
N PRO A 31 -4.05 -14.22 -5.87
CA PRO A 31 -4.07 -15.44 -6.68
C PRO A 31 -4.84 -16.59 -6.03
N VAL A 32 -4.68 -16.78 -4.71
CA VAL A 32 -5.37 -17.83 -3.94
C VAL A 32 -6.85 -17.50 -3.78
N ILE A 33 -7.18 -16.22 -3.60
CA ILE A 33 -8.56 -15.75 -3.50
C ILE A 33 -9.30 -15.98 -4.83
N ARG A 34 -8.67 -15.64 -5.97
CA ARG A 34 -9.21 -15.86 -7.32
C ARG A 34 -9.40 -17.34 -7.61
N GLU A 35 -8.41 -18.18 -7.29
CA GLU A 35 -8.52 -19.63 -7.47
C GLU A 35 -9.78 -20.20 -6.79
N PHE A 36 -10.15 -19.66 -5.62
CA PHE A 36 -11.31 -20.14 -4.88
C PHE A 36 -12.64 -19.51 -5.32
N LEU A 37 -12.68 -18.18 -5.51
CA LEU A 37 -13.92 -17.45 -5.82
C LEU A 37 -14.31 -17.52 -7.29
N GLY A 38 -13.33 -17.73 -8.19
CA GLY A 38 -13.52 -17.68 -9.64
C GLY A 38 -13.34 -16.28 -10.21
N GLU A 39 -13.23 -16.19 -11.55
CA GLU A 39 -12.96 -14.94 -12.27
C GLU A 39 -14.18 -14.01 -12.39
N ASP A 40 -15.38 -14.52 -12.10
CA ASP A 40 -16.62 -13.74 -12.15
C ASP A 40 -16.72 -12.74 -10.97
N VAL A 41 -15.91 -12.92 -9.92
CA VAL A 41 -15.87 -12.01 -8.78
C VAL A 41 -14.86 -10.90 -9.04
N LEU A 42 -15.33 -9.65 -9.08
CA LEU A 42 -14.49 -8.46 -9.18
C LEU A 42 -13.72 -8.25 -7.88
N ILE A 43 -12.39 -8.32 -7.94
CA ILE A 43 -11.53 -8.03 -6.78
C ILE A 43 -11.06 -6.57 -6.84
N ILE A 44 -11.24 -5.84 -5.75
CA ILE A 44 -10.85 -4.44 -5.59
C ILE A 44 -9.75 -4.32 -4.54
N ASP A 45 -8.58 -3.80 -4.93
CA ASP A 45 -7.53 -3.33 -4.02
C ASP A 45 -7.74 -1.83 -3.70
N PRO A 46 -8.10 -1.47 -2.45
CA PRO A 46 -8.25 -0.08 -2.05
C PRO A 46 -6.99 0.78 -2.21
N ALA A 47 -5.79 0.17 -2.18
CA ALA A 47 -4.54 0.92 -2.31
C ALA A 47 -4.47 1.70 -3.63
N LEU A 48 -4.99 1.13 -4.72
CA LEU A 48 -5.02 1.80 -6.03
C LEU A 48 -5.92 3.04 -6.01
N ALA A 49 -7.08 2.96 -5.37
CA ALA A 49 -7.98 4.10 -5.22
C ALA A 49 -7.33 5.22 -4.39
N VAL A 50 -6.63 4.86 -3.31
CA VAL A 50 -5.89 5.83 -2.48
C VAL A 50 -4.80 6.54 -3.29
N VAL A 51 -4.05 5.82 -4.13
CA VAL A 51 -3.02 6.42 -4.99
C VAL A 51 -3.63 7.38 -6.02
N GLN A 52 -4.76 7.03 -6.62
CA GLN A 52 -5.44 7.91 -7.58
C GLN A 52 -5.95 9.20 -6.92
N GLU A 53 -6.52 9.10 -5.72
CA GLU A 53 -6.93 10.29 -4.96
C GLU A 53 -5.73 11.15 -4.53
N LEU A 54 -4.63 10.52 -4.12
CA LEU A 54 -3.38 11.22 -3.82
C LEU A 54 -2.85 11.98 -5.04
N GLU A 55 -2.87 11.38 -6.23
CA GLU A 55 -2.46 12.05 -7.47
C GLU A 55 -3.30 13.30 -7.75
N LYS A 56 -4.62 13.19 -7.61
CA LYS A 56 -5.53 14.34 -7.77
C LYS A 56 -5.19 15.44 -6.77
N LEU A 57 -4.98 15.10 -5.50
CA LEU A 57 -4.63 16.08 -4.47
C LEU A 57 -3.32 16.80 -4.79
N LEU A 58 -2.28 16.06 -5.19
CA LEU A 58 -0.99 16.64 -5.57
C LEU A 58 -1.12 17.60 -6.77
N ARG A 59 -1.92 17.24 -7.77
CA ARG A 59 -2.20 18.13 -8.92
C ARG A 59 -2.89 19.43 -8.50
N HIS A 60 -3.89 19.36 -7.62
CA HIS A 60 -4.54 20.55 -7.08
C HIS A 60 -3.57 21.42 -6.27
N MET A 61 -2.67 20.80 -5.48
CA MET A 61 -1.64 21.55 -4.75
C MET A 61 -0.69 22.30 -5.71
N ASP A 62 -0.28 21.68 -6.82
CA ASP A 62 0.55 22.34 -7.84
C ASP A 62 -0.21 23.48 -8.56
N GLU A 63 -1.53 23.38 -8.70
CA GLU A 63 -2.37 24.46 -9.23
C GLU A 63 -2.51 25.62 -8.24
N TRP A 64 -2.75 25.34 -6.97
CA TRP A 64 -2.85 26.35 -5.91
C TRP A 64 -1.52 27.08 -5.69
N GLU A 65 -0.40 26.38 -5.81
CA GLU A 65 0.94 27.00 -5.76
C GLU A 65 1.15 27.95 -6.94
N ARG A 66 0.81 27.52 -8.17
CA ARG A 66 0.87 28.38 -9.37
C ARG A 66 -0.05 29.60 -9.28
N ALA A 67 -1.19 29.48 -8.60
CA ALA A 67 -2.12 30.57 -8.34
C ALA A 67 -1.70 31.48 -7.16
N GLY A 68 -0.61 31.18 -6.47
CA GLY A 68 -0.14 31.94 -5.30
C GLY A 68 -0.99 31.77 -4.05
N LEU A 69 -1.82 30.73 -3.97
CA LEU A 69 -2.70 30.44 -2.83
C LEU A 69 -1.99 29.66 -1.71
N VAL A 70 -0.90 28.97 -2.03
CA VAL A 70 -0.03 28.25 -1.09
C VAL A 70 1.43 28.40 -1.51
N VAL A 71 2.32 28.42 -0.52
CA VAL A 71 3.79 28.43 -0.72
C VAL A 71 4.32 27.10 -0.20
N ARG A 72 4.94 26.28 -1.05
CA ARG A 72 5.64 25.09 -0.58
C ARG A 72 7.00 25.53 -0.01
N PRO A 73 7.43 24.96 1.13
CA PRO A 73 8.82 25.10 1.53
C PRO A 73 9.67 24.59 0.37
N SER A 74 10.69 25.35 -0.03
CA SER A 74 11.63 24.95 -1.08
C SER A 74 12.31 23.65 -0.68
N SER A 75 11.72 22.52 -1.03
CA SER A 75 12.43 21.26 -1.02
C SER A 75 13.43 21.38 -2.15
N SER A 76 14.71 21.30 -1.79
CA SER A 76 15.80 21.16 -2.73
C SER A 76 15.39 20.18 -3.82
N PHE A 77 15.52 20.60 -5.08
CA PHE A 77 15.22 19.83 -6.26
C PHE A 77 16.03 18.51 -6.24
N LEU A 78 15.52 17.49 -5.55
CA LEU A 78 15.96 16.13 -5.79
C LEU A 78 15.53 15.83 -7.22
N SER A 79 16.53 15.68 -8.09
CA SER A 79 16.34 15.13 -9.43
C SER A 79 15.44 13.89 -9.32
N LYS A 80 14.56 13.66 -10.31
CA LYS A 80 13.72 12.44 -10.36
C LYS A 80 14.53 11.16 -10.13
N ASN A 81 15.81 11.15 -10.50
CA ASN A 81 16.74 10.03 -10.31
C ASN A 81 17.39 9.92 -8.91
N GLN A 82 17.02 10.76 -7.95
CA GLN A 82 17.58 10.76 -6.58
C GLN A 82 16.53 10.52 -5.48
N ARG A 83 15.26 10.30 -5.83
CA ARG A 83 14.24 9.97 -4.85
C ARG A 83 14.44 8.53 -4.38
N ARG A 84 15.09 8.37 -3.22
CA ARG A 84 15.17 7.08 -2.52
C ARG A 84 14.07 7.02 -1.47
N SER A 85 13.36 5.89 -1.42
CA SER A 85 12.40 5.62 -0.37
C SER A 85 13.15 5.34 0.94
N HIS A 86 12.80 6.08 1.99
CA HIS A 86 13.31 5.85 3.35
C HIS A 86 12.19 5.22 4.18
N TYR A 87 12.47 4.05 4.76
CA TYR A 87 11.52 3.31 5.57
C TYR A 87 11.87 3.42 7.05
N TYR A 88 10.84 3.39 7.91
CA TYR A 88 10.98 3.38 9.36
C TYR A 88 10.10 2.28 9.93
N VAL A 89 10.60 1.55 10.92
CA VAL A 89 9.86 0.44 11.56
C VAL A 89 10.07 0.47 13.06
N SER A 90 9.06 0.14 13.87
CA SER A 90 9.24 0.05 15.33
C SER A 90 9.80 -1.28 15.82
N GLY A 91 9.59 -2.34 15.04
CA GLY A 91 10.18 -3.66 15.23
C GLY A 91 11.56 -3.83 14.59
N ASP A 92 11.89 -5.06 14.21
CA ASP A 92 13.21 -5.41 13.66
C ASP A 92 13.37 -4.95 12.19
N PRO A 93 14.38 -4.11 11.86
CA PRO A 93 14.64 -3.67 10.49
C PRO A 93 15.07 -4.78 9.53
N GLY A 94 15.75 -5.81 10.03
CA GLY A 94 16.22 -6.93 9.22
C GLY A 94 15.07 -7.76 8.68
N LEU A 95 14.15 -8.15 9.56
CA LEU A 95 12.93 -8.86 9.24
C LEU A 95 12.01 -8.03 8.35
N PHE A 96 11.86 -6.73 8.65
CA PHE A 96 11.09 -5.82 7.80
C PHE A 96 11.62 -5.79 6.36
N ARG A 97 12.95 -5.66 6.20
CA ARG A 97 13.60 -5.69 4.89
C ARG A 97 13.39 -7.04 4.19
N GLN A 98 13.56 -8.14 4.90
CA GLN A 98 13.41 -9.49 4.35
C GLN A 98 11.99 -9.73 3.81
N VAL A 99 10.98 -9.45 4.63
CA VAL A 99 9.57 -9.61 4.24
C VAL A 99 9.21 -8.62 3.13
N GLY A 100 9.56 -7.34 3.30
CA GLY A 100 9.25 -6.31 2.32
C GLY A 100 9.86 -6.59 0.94
N ASN A 101 11.11 -7.05 0.87
CA ASN A 101 11.75 -7.44 -0.39
C ASN A 101 11.16 -8.69 -1.04
N THR A 102 10.38 -9.48 -0.31
CA THR A 102 9.63 -10.63 -0.86
C THR A 102 8.32 -10.17 -1.50
N LEU A 103 7.77 -9.06 -1.01
CA LEU A 103 6.42 -8.59 -1.35
C LEU A 103 6.44 -7.40 -2.34
N LEU A 104 7.46 -6.55 -2.29
CA LEU A 104 7.59 -5.34 -3.10
C LEU A 104 8.41 -5.59 -4.37
N GLN A 105 8.11 -4.83 -5.42
CA GLN A 105 8.84 -4.89 -6.69
C GLN A 105 10.20 -4.17 -6.62
N GLU A 106 10.31 -3.15 -5.77
CA GLU A 106 11.55 -2.40 -5.55
C GLU A 106 12.20 -2.77 -4.21
N PRO A 107 13.53 -2.86 -4.14
CA PRO A 107 14.23 -3.23 -2.91
C PRO A 107 14.15 -2.13 -1.85
N ILE A 108 14.02 -2.55 -0.60
CA ILE A 108 14.15 -1.69 0.58
C ILE A 108 15.64 -1.52 0.90
N ASP A 109 16.24 -0.50 0.31
CA ASP A 109 17.65 -0.15 0.54
C ASP A 109 17.87 0.40 1.95
N TYR A 110 17.00 1.32 2.41
CA TYR A 110 17.16 2.03 3.67
C TYR A 110 15.97 1.82 4.60
N VAL A 111 16.21 1.23 5.76
CA VAL A 111 15.22 1.08 6.83
C VAL A 111 15.88 1.33 8.19
N GLU A 112 15.24 2.13 9.03
CA GLU A 112 15.70 2.49 10.36
C GLU A 112 14.68 2.06 11.43
N GLN A 113 15.16 1.54 12.56
CA GLN A 113 14.28 1.27 13.69
C GLN A 113 13.96 2.57 14.44
N VAL A 114 12.68 2.84 14.67
CA VAL A 114 12.22 4.01 15.43
C VAL A 114 11.43 3.59 16.65
N ILE A 115 11.75 4.16 17.81
CA ILE A 115 10.98 3.96 19.03
C ILE A 115 9.89 5.04 19.06
N LEU A 116 8.63 4.61 18.99
CA LEU A 116 7.47 5.49 19.09
C LEU A 116 6.92 5.40 20.51
N GLY A 117 6.97 6.50 21.25
CA GLY A 117 6.57 6.56 22.67
C GLY A 117 7.45 7.52 23.47
N LEU A 118 6.94 8.04 24.58
CA LEU A 118 7.64 9.03 25.42
C LEU A 118 8.90 8.42 26.04
N LYS A 119 10.02 9.15 25.92
CA LYS A 119 11.12 9.04 26.88
C LYS A 119 10.58 9.51 28.23
N ASP A 120 10.37 8.58 29.15
CA ASP A 120 10.46 8.88 30.59
C ASP A 120 11.80 8.34 31.10
#